data_AF-A0A7C3KS86-F1
#
_entry.id   AF-A0A7C3KS86-F1
#
_cell.length_a   1.000
_cell.length_b   1.000
_cell.length_c   1.000
_cell.angle_alpha   90.00
_cell.angle_beta   90.00
_cell.angle_gamma   90.00
#
_symmetry.space_group_name_H-M   'P 1'
#
loop_
_entity.id
_entity.type
_entity.pdbx_description
1 polymer ?
#
loop_
_entity_poly.entity_id
_entity_poly.type
_entity_poly.pdbx_seq_one_letter_code
_entity_poly.pdbx_strand_id
1 'polypeptide(L)'
;GMSRDDLISTNAGIVKGVTENILKHSPNAIIIVVSNPLDVMTYCAYLTARKDSSKVFGMAGILDTARYRAFLAEELNCSPKDIQAVLMGGHGDTMVPLPRYTTVGGIPVTELIAKDKLDAIIQRTKVGGGEIVNLLGTSAWYAPGAAAAQMVEAIALDQKRIFPVCALLKGEYGMKDIYLGVPVVLGKNGIERIIELKLNADEKKLLDDSAKAVKEVMNVLDNMKVVA
;
A
#
# COMPACT_ATOMS: atom_id res chain seq x y z
N GLY A 1 10.56 22.80 -8.55
CA GLY A 1 10.32 21.43 -8.01
C GLY A 1 11.08 20.44 -8.86
N MET A 2 11.43 19.27 -8.32
CA MET A 2 11.99 18.15 -9.09
C MET A 2 10.94 17.58 -10.06
N SER A 3 11.38 17.05 -11.19
CA SER A 3 10.50 16.22 -12.03
C SER A 3 10.19 14.89 -11.34
N ARG A 4 9.18 14.15 -11.82
CA ARG A 4 8.84 12.82 -11.30
C ARG A 4 10.01 11.85 -11.44
N ASP A 5 10.73 11.93 -12.55
CA ASP A 5 11.86 11.06 -12.85
C ASP A 5 13.07 11.39 -11.97
N ASP A 6 13.34 12.67 -11.70
CA ASP A 6 14.40 13.11 -10.78
C ASP A 6 14.14 12.59 -9.36
N LEU A 7 12.88 12.65 -8.92
CA LEU A 7 12.46 12.12 -7.62
C LEU A 7 12.66 10.60 -7.53
N ILE A 8 12.26 9.86 -8.58
CA ILE A 8 12.45 8.40 -8.65
C ILE A 8 13.94 8.07 -8.59
N SER A 9 14.77 8.73 -9.40
CA SER A 9 16.21 8.48 -9.45
C SER A 9 16.89 8.73 -8.10
N THR A 10 16.57 9.86 -7.47
CA THR A 10 17.12 10.24 -6.16
C THR A 10 16.74 9.23 -5.09
N ASN A 11 15.46 8.90 -4.98
CA ASN A 11 15.00 7.97 -3.94
C ASN A 11 15.45 6.53 -4.22
N ALA A 12 15.53 6.11 -5.48
CA ALA A 12 16.04 4.79 -5.84
C ALA A 12 17.50 4.60 -5.41
N GLY A 13 18.35 5.60 -5.64
CA GLY A 13 19.75 5.57 -5.19
C GLY A 13 19.87 5.46 -3.66
N ILE A 14 19.06 6.23 -2.93
CA ILE A 14 19.01 6.16 -1.46
C ILE A 14 18.53 4.79 -0.98
N VAL A 15 17.39 4.31 -1.51
CA VAL A 15 16.80 3.03 -1.12
C VAL A 15 17.73 1.86 -1.42
N LYS A 16 18.41 1.88 -2.57
CA LYS A 16 19.44 0.89 -2.91
C LYS A 16 20.55 0.88 -1.86
N GLY A 17 21.18 2.03 -1.62
CA GLY A 17 22.31 2.12 -0.67
C GLY A 17 21.90 1.73 0.76
N VAL A 18 20.71 2.13 1.21
CA VAL A 18 20.18 1.73 2.52
C VAL A 18 19.93 0.22 2.56
N THR A 19 19.34 -0.36 1.51
CA THR A 19 19.05 -1.80 1.45
C THR A 19 20.34 -2.64 1.47
N GLU A 20 21.36 -2.27 0.70
CA GLU A 20 22.67 -2.94 0.71
C GLU A 20 23.30 -2.91 2.11
N ASN A 21 23.25 -1.76 2.79
CA ASN A 21 23.79 -1.61 4.15
C ASN A 21 23.00 -2.43 5.18
N ILE A 22 21.67 -2.46 5.10
CA ILE A 22 20.83 -3.31 5.97
C ILE A 22 21.26 -4.77 5.82
N LEU A 23 21.42 -5.26 4.59
CA LEU A 23 21.71 -6.67 4.35
C LEU A 23 23.14 -7.08 4.72
N LYS A 24 24.09 -6.14 4.65
CA LYS A 24 25.45 -6.35 5.18
C LYS A 24 25.46 -6.68 6.67
N HIS A 25 24.57 -6.04 7.44
CA HIS A 25 24.54 -6.16 8.91
C HIS A 25 23.39 -7.03 9.45
N SER A 26 22.36 -7.28 8.65
CA SER A 26 21.16 -8.03 9.01
C SER A 26 20.68 -8.86 7.83
N PRO A 27 21.43 -9.91 7.45
CA PRO A 27 21.19 -10.68 6.23
C PRO A 27 19.84 -11.41 6.23
N ASN A 28 19.16 -11.54 7.38
CA ASN A 28 17.85 -12.18 7.50
C ASN A 28 16.70 -11.18 7.76
N ALA A 29 16.96 -9.86 7.70
CA ALA A 29 15.94 -8.85 7.94
C ALA A 29 14.75 -9.00 6.98
N ILE A 30 13.55 -8.76 7.52
CA ILE A 30 12.33 -8.44 6.77
C ILE A 30 12.32 -6.92 6.56
N ILE A 31 12.13 -6.47 5.33
CA ILE A 31 12.22 -5.07 4.93
C ILE A 31 10.81 -4.55 4.65
N ILE A 32 10.43 -3.51 5.39
CA ILE A 32 9.19 -2.75 5.17
C ILE A 32 9.56 -1.39 4.59
N VAL A 33 9.17 -1.15 3.35
CA VAL A 33 9.47 0.11 2.64
C VAL A 33 8.37 1.13 2.93
N VAL A 34 8.77 2.39 3.18
CA VAL A 34 7.87 3.52 3.43
C VAL A 34 8.26 4.75 2.59
N SER A 35 9.21 4.59 1.67
CA SER A 35 9.72 5.67 0.81
C SER A 35 8.90 5.78 -0.47
N ASN A 36 8.59 7.00 -0.92
CA ASN A 36 7.83 7.23 -2.14
C ASN A 36 8.72 7.32 -3.41
N PRO A 37 8.18 7.02 -4.61
CA PRO A 37 6.87 6.40 -4.86
C PRO A 37 6.85 4.96 -4.33
N LEU A 38 5.89 4.64 -3.46
CA LEU A 38 5.96 3.48 -2.57
C LEU A 38 6.13 2.15 -3.30
N ASP A 39 5.30 1.88 -4.29
CA ASP A 39 5.33 0.62 -5.04
C ASP A 39 6.68 0.43 -5.77
N VAL A 40 7.21 1.52 -6.34
CA VAL A 40 8.47 1.55 -7.09
C VAL A 40 9.68 1.44 -6.17
N MET A 41 9.67 2.10 -5.02
CA MET A 41 10.74 1.97 -4.02
C MET A 41 10.74 0.59 -3.38
N THR A 42 9.57 -0.03 -3.22
CA THR A 42 9.47 -1.43 -2.76
C THR A 42 10.07 -2.38 -3.79
N TYR A 43 9.77 -2.17 -5.06
CA TYR A 43 10.38 -2.90 -6.16
C TYR A 43 11.91 -2.69 -6.23
N CYS A 44 12.40 -1.46 -6.09
CA CYS A 44 13.83 -1.15 -6.01
C CYS A 44 14.53 -1.89 -4.86
N ALA A 45 13.94 -1.85 -3.66
CA ALA A 45 14.44 -2.57 -2.50
C ALA A 45 14.47 -4.09 -2.74
N TYR A 46 13.44 -4.65 -3.38
CA TYR A 46 13.38 -6.07 -3.72
C TYR A 46 14.48 -6.51 -4.70
N LEU A 47 14.64 -5.77 -5.81
CA LEU A 47 15.71 -6.01 -6.79
C LEU A 47 17.10 -5.92 -6.14
N THR A 48 17.29 -4.93 -5.26
CA THR A 48 18.55 -4.74 -4.53
C THR A 48 18.79 -5.87 -3.53
N ALA A 49 17.74 -6.28 -2.81
CA ALA A 49 17.85 -7.24 -1.73
C ALA A 49 18.14 -8.65 -2.22
N ARG A 50 17.64 -9.01 -3.42
CA ARG A 50 17.77 -10.35 -4.02
C ARG A 50 17.33 -11.47 -3.06
N LYS A 51 16.25 -11.22 -2.33
CA LYS A 51 15.63 -12.16 -1.37
C LYS A 51 14.28 -12.62 -1.88
N ASP A 52 13.72 -13.60 -1.18
CA ASP A 52 12.32 -13.95 -1.36
C ASP A 52 11.41 -12.74 -1.15
N SER A 53 10.45 -12.53 -2.06
CA SER A 53 9.54 -11.39 -2.04
C SER A 53 8.65 -11.34 -0.81
N SER A 54 8.45 -12.47 -0.10
CA SER A 54 7.78 -12.48 1.19
C SER A 54 8.50 -11.67 2.27
N LYS A 55 9.77 -11.31 2.05
CA LYS A 55 10.63 -10.56 2.99
C LYS A 55 10.81 -9.10 2.64
N VAL A 56 10.28 -8.62 1.51
CA VAL A 56 10.42 -7.22 1.06
C VAL A 56 9.08 -6.73 0.56
N PHE A 57 8.47 -5.77 1.27
CA PHE A 57 7.14 -5.28 0.95
C PHE A 57 6.94 -3.85 1.47
N GLY A 58 5.94 -3.15 0.94
CA GLY A 58 5.72 -1.74 1.22
C GLY A 58 4.53 -1.49 2.14
N MET A 59 4.65 -0.48 3.00
CA MET A 59 3.54 0.06 3.79
C MET A 59 2.85 1.17 2.99
N ALA A 60 1.61 0.91 2.58
CA ALA A 60 0.70 1.91 2.00
C ALA A 60 -0.74 1.66 2.46
N GLY A 61 -1.25 0.46 2.18
CA GLY A 61 -2.67 0.14 2.40
C GLY A 61 -3.15 0.33 3.84
N ILE A 62 -2.33 0.07 4.87
CA ILE A 62 -2.74 0.29 6.27
C ILE A 62 -2.99 1.78 6.56
N LEU A 63 -2.16 2.67 6.04
CA LEU A 63 -2.37 4.12 6.13
C LEU A 63 -3.65 4.52 5.38
N ASP A 64 -3.80 4.03 4.17
CA ASP A 64 -4.92 4.41 3.31
C ASP A 64 -6.26 3.91 3.87
N THR A 65 -6.28 2.69 4.41
CA THR A 65 -7.45 2.16 5.12
C THR A 65 -7.71 2.89 6.43
N ALA A 66 -6.68 3.32 7.16
CA ALA A 66 -6.87 4.13 8.37
C ALA A 66 -7.54 5.47 8.06
N ARG A 67 -7.14 6.15 6.97
CA ARG A 67 -7.81 7.36 6.49
C ARG A 67 -9.25 7.10 6.10
N TYR A 68 -9.49 6.08 5.29
CA TYR A 68 -10.83 5.74 4.83
C TYR A 68 -11.77 5.42 6.00
N ARG A 69 -11.31 4.60 6.96
CA ARG A 69 -12.05 4.27 8.18
C ARG A 69 -12.32 5.50 9.04
N ALA A 70 -11.38 6.44 9.14
CA ALA A 70 -11.59 7.68 9.87
C ALA A 70 -12.72 8.52 9.25
N PHE A 71 -12.72 8.69 7.92
CA PHE A 71 -13.76 9.46 7.22
C PHE A 71 -15.13 8.77 7.26
N LEU A 72 -15.17 7.44 7.15
CA LEU A 72 -16.42 6.68 7.32
C LEU A 72 -16.96 6.80 8.75
N ALA A 73 -16.08 6.73 9.76
CA ALA A 73 -16.45 6.89 11.16
C ALA A 73 -17.00 8.28 11.46
N GLU A 74 -16.43 9.32 10.84
CA GLU A 74 -16.93 10.70 10.91
C GLU A 74 -18.34 10.82 10.32
N GLU A 75 -18.56 10.32 9.09
CA GLU A 75 -19.88 10.36 8.44
C GLU A 75 -20.95 9.58 9.21
N LEU A 76 -20.60 8.42 9.76
CA LEU A 76 -21.54 7.54 10.46
C LEU A 76 -21.63 7.82 11.97
N ASN A 77 -20.83 8.75 12.49
CA ASN A 77 -20.69 9.02 13.92
C ASN A 77 -20.54 7.74 14.77
N CYS A 78 -19.59 6.89 14.39
CA CYS A 78 -19.31 5.62 15.07
C CYS A 78 -17.82 5.45 15.35
N SER A 79 -17.47 4.41 16.11
CA SER A 79 -16.06 4.11 16.40
C SER A 79 -15.36 3.56 15.15
N PRO A 80 -14.19 4.09 14.74
CA PRO A 80 -13.43 3.54 13.61
C PRO A 80 -12.91 2.11 13.88
N LYS A 81 -12.93 1.64 15.14
CA LYS A 81 -12.56 0.27 15.50
C LYS A 81 -13.55 -0.76 14.96
N ASP A 82 -14.81 -0.36 14.76
CA ASP A 82 -15.88 -1.24 14.28
C ASP A 82 -15.96 -1.27 12.75
N ILE A 83 -15.10 -0.50 12.07
CA ILE A 83 -15.03 -0.44 10.61
C ILE A 83 -13.88 -1.31 10.10
N GLN A 84 -14.19 -2.25 9.22
CA GLN A 84 -13.22 -3.01 8.44
C GLN A 84 -13.34 -2.62 6.97
N ALA A 85 -12.23 -2.35 6.30
CA ALA A 85 -12.22 -1.91 4.91
C ALA A 85 -11.06 -2.54 4.16
N VAL A 86 -11.28 -2.82 2.87
CA VAL A 86 -10.24 -3.30 1.97
C VAL A 86 -10.01 -2.28 0.86
N LEU A 87 -8.74 -1.92 0.69
CA LEU A 87 -8.25 -1.05 -0.36
C LEU A 87 -7.08 -1.77 -1.04
N MET A 88 -7.03 -1.70 -2.36
CA MET A 88 -6.06 -2.36 -3.22
C MET A 88 -5.41 -1.35 -4.19
N GLY A 89 -4.52 -1.82 -5.06
CA GLY A 89 -3.89 -1.00 -6.10
C GLY A 89 -2.64 -0.28 -5.62
N GLY A 90 -2.13 0.65 -6.45
CA GLY A 90 -1.00 1.50 -6.07
C GLY A 90 -1.37 2.53 -5.01
N HIS A 91 -0.35 3.15 -4.40
CA HIS A 91 -0.55 4.22 -3.42
C HIS A 91 -0.99 5.55 -4.09
N GLY A 92 -1.85 6.32 -3.42
CA GLY A 92 -2.33 7.63 -3.90
C GLY A 92 -3.45 7.54 -4.94
N ASP A 93 -3.33 8.28 -6.05
CA ASP A 93 -4.39 8.42 -7.06
C ASP A 93 -4.82 7.08 -7.70
N THR A 94 -3.87 6.14 -7.77
CA THR A 94 -4.06 4.81 -8.36
C THR A 94 -4.68 3.81 -7.39
N MET A 95 -5.02 4.23 -6.17
CA MET A 95 -5.67 3.37 -5.18
C MET A 95 -7.07 2.94 -5.62
N VAL A 96 -7.44 1.72 -5.24
CA VAL A 96 -8.71 1.06 -5.55
C VAL A 96 -9.44 0.71 -4.25
N PRO A 97 -10.28 1.62 -3.72
CA PRO A 97 -11.15 1.30 -2.61
C PRO A 97 -12.25 0.33 -3.01
N LEU A 98 -12.59 -0.61 -2.12
CA LEU A 98 -13.60 -1.63 -2.36
C LEU A 98 -14.77 -1.49 -1.36
N PRO A 99 -15.78 -0.65 -1.65
CA PRO A 99 -16.97 -0.49 -0.80
C PRO A 99 -17.68 -1.80 -0.47
N ARG A 100 -17.75 -2.74 -1.43
CA ARG A 100 -18.36 -4.06 -1.24
C ARG A 100 -17.62 -4.93 -0.22
N TYR A 101 -16.34 -4.64 0.02
CA TYR A 101 -15.51 -5.27 1.05
C TYR A 101 -15.30 -4.36 2.26
N THR A 102 -16.18 -3.38 2.47
CA THR A 102 -16.14 -2.45 3.60
C THR A 102 -17.40 -2.62 4.46
N THR A 103 -17.20 -2.81 5.76
CA THR A 103 -18.28 -3.08 6.73
C THR A 103 -18.13 -2.26 7.99
N VAL A 104 -19.26 -1.99 8.64
CA VAL A 104 -19.35 -1.36 9.97
C VAL A 104 -20.12 -2.31 10.89
N GLY A 105 -19.44 -2.89 11.87
CA GLY A 105 -20.03 -3.93 12.73
C GLY A 105 -20.54 -5.16 11.94
N GLY A 106 -19.98 -5.41 10.75
CA GLY A 106 -20.43 -6.47 9.83
C GLY A 106 -21.49 -6.05 8.81
N ILE A 107 -22.07 -4.85 8.92
CA ILE A 107 -23.05 -4.32 7.97
C ILE A 107 -22.32 -3.71 6.76
N PRO A 108 -22.67 -4.06 5.51
CA PRO A 108 -22.08 -3.45 4.32
C PRO A 108 -22.23 -1.93 4.33
N VAL A 109 -21.14 -1.20 4.08
CA VAL A 109 -21.16 0.28 4.12
C VAL A 109 -22.11 0.88 3.07
N THR A 110 -22.36 0.17 1.98
CA THR A 110 -23.29 0.55 0.92
C THR A 110 -24.76 0.54 1.37
N GLU A 111 -25.08 -0.12 2.48
CA GLU A 111 -26.41 -0.05 3.11
C GLU A 111 -26.54 1.14 4.07
N LEU A 112 -25.41 1.70 4.51
CA LEU A 112 -25.35 2.74 5.55
C LEU A 112 -25.11 4.15 4.99
N ILE A 113 -24.40 4.27 3.87
CA ILE A 113 -24.03 5.54 3.25
C ILE A 113 -24.51 5.56 1.80
N ALA A 114 -25.22 6.64 1.43
CA ALA A 114 -25.63 6.87 0.06
C ALA A 114 -24.42 6.95 -0.89
N LYS A 115 -24.61 6.50 -2.14
CA LYS A 115 -23.52 6.31 -3.10
C LYS A 115 -22.71 7.59 -3.35
N ASP A 116 -23.37 8.72 -3.52
CA ASP A 116 -22.74 10.03 -3.78
C ASP A 116 -21.83 10.48 -2.63
N LYS A 117 -22.29 10.31 -1.38
CA LYS A 117 -21.48 10.58 -0.19
C LYS A 117 -20.31 9.61 -0.06
N LEU A 118 -20.55 8.32 -0.31
CA LEU A 118 -19.51 7.30 -0.25
C LEU A 118 -18.42 7.56 -1.30
N ASP A 119 -18.81 7.95 -2.52
CA ASP A 119 -17.90 8.34 -3.59
C ASP A 119 -17.07 9.57 -3.19
N ALA A 120 -17.66 10.57 -2.52
CA ALA A 120 -16.93 11.73 -2.01
C ALA A 120 -15.89 11.34 -0.94
N ILE A 121 -16.23 10.44 -0.02
CA ILE A 121 -15.29 9.90 0.98
C ILE A 121 -14.14 9.14 0.31
N ILE A 122 -14.45 8.34 -0.71
CA ILE A 122 -13.45 7.63 -1.52
C ILE A 122 -12.48 8.62 -2.18
N GLN A 123 -12.99 9.70 -2.76
CA GLN A 123 -12.13 10.72 -3.38
C GLN A 123 -11.26 11.43 -2.34
N ARG A 124 -11.82 11.84 -1.20
CA ARG A 124 -11.04 12.42 -0.10
C ARG A 124 -9.94 11.48 0.38
N THR A 125 -10.21 10.17 0.43
CA THR A 125 -9.21 9.15 0.80
C THR A 125 -8.03 9.15 -0.17
N LYS A 126 -8.27 9.20 -1.48
CA LYS A 126 -7.21 9.25 -2.50
C LYS A 126 -6.31 10.47 -2.36
N VAL A 127 -6.90 11.63 -2.08
CA VAL A 127 -6.16 12.89 -1.95
C VAL A 127 -5.72 13.21 -0.52
N GLY A 128 -5.98 12.33 0.46
CA GLY A 128 -5.77 12.60 1.87
C GLY A 128 -4.32 12.86 2.27
N GLY A 129 -3.35 12.39 1.47
CA GLY A 129 -1.94 12.79 1.62
C GLY A 129 -1.72 14.27 1.30
N GLY A 130 -2.26 14.72 0.17
CA GLY A 130 -2.21 16.12 -0.27
C GLY A 130 -2.97 17.07 0.67
N GLU A 131 -4.11 16.63 1.20
CA GLU A 131 -4.87 17.38 2.22
C GLU A 131 -3.98 17.75 3.42
N ILE A 132 -3.23 16.78 3.97
CA ILE A 132 -2.32 17.03 5.10
C ILE A 132 -1.14 17.93 4.70
N VAL A 133 -0.55 17.71 3.52
CA VAL A 133 0.56 18.56 3.03
C VAL A 133 0.13 20.01 2.92
N ASN A 134 -1.07 20.27 2.41
CA ASN A 134 -1.61 21.62 2.26
C ASN A 134 -1.88 22.31 3.60
N LEU A 135 -2.24 21.54 4.64
CA LEU A 135 -2.52 22.07 5.98
C LEU A 135 -1.26 22.29 6.82
N LEU A 136 -0.31 21.35 6.79
CA LEU A 136 0.87 21.35 7.65
C LEU A 136 2.13 21.94 6.98
N GLY A 137 2.11 22.11 5.66
CA GLY A 137 3.30 22.47 4.86
C GLY A 137 4.29 21.32 4.67
N THR A 138 3.97 20.11 5.15
CA THR A 138 4.80 18.90 5.00
C THR A 138 3.94 17.62 5.09
N SER A 139 4.53 16.47 4.76
CA SER A 139 3.82 15.18 4.71
C SER A 139 3.44 14.67 6.10
N ALA A 140 2.42 13.80 6.18
CA ALA A 140 2.02 13.15 7.42
C ALA A 140 3.13 12.24 8.00
N TRP A 141 3.20 12.11 9.33
CA TRP A 141 4.12 11.18 10.00
C TRP A 141 3.47 10.29 11.07
N TYR A 142 2.46 10.76 11.80
CA TYR A 142 1.81 9.96 12.85
C TYR A 142 1.13 8.70 12.31
N ALA A 143 0.19 8.84 11.37
CA ALA A 143 -0.51 7.69 10.79
C ALA A 143 0.42 6.76 9.98
N PRO A 144 1.36 7.26 9.14
CA PRO A 144 2.35 6.40 8.49
C PRO A 144 3.23 5.62 9.48
N GLY A 145 3.71 6.29 10.54
CA GLY A 145 4.51 5.64 11.59
C GLY A 145 3.73 4.56 12.33
N ALA A 146 2.49 4.84 12.71
CA ALA A 146 1.61 3.86 13.35
C ALA A 146 1.27 2.67 12.43
N ALA A 147 1.11 2.89 11.13
CA ALA A 147 0.87 1.85 10.15
C ALA A 147 2.09 0.92 9.98
N ALA A 148 3.29 1.49 9.87
CA ALA A 148 4.52 0.71 9.84
C ALA A 148 4.75 -0.07 11.14
N ALA A 149 4.50 0.54 12.30
CA ALA A 149 4.60 -0.11 13.60
C ALA A 149 3.66 -1.32 13.73
N GLN A 150 2.42 -1.22 13.24
CA GLN A 150 1.48 -2.36 13.22
C GLN A 150 1.97 -3.53 12.36
N MET A 151 2.64 -3.26 11.23
CA MET A 151 3.24 -4.32 10.41
C MET A 151 4.38 -5.00 11.15
N VAL A 152 5.27 -4.22 11.79
CA VAL A 152 6.37 -4.75 12.61
C VAL A 152 5.82 -5.60 13.76
N GLU A 153 4.81 -5.12 14.47
CA GLU A 153 4.15 -5.85 15.55
C GLU A 153 3.56 -7.18 15.06
N ALA A 154 2.84 -7.17 13.93
CA ALA A 154 2.24 -8.37 13.35
C ALA A 154 3.29 -9.44 13.00
N ILE A 155 4.46 -9.02 12.53
CA ILE A 155 5.60 -9.90 12.24
C ILE A 155 6.23 -10.41 13.53
N ALA A 156 6.58 -9.50 14.45
CA ALA A 156 7.31 -9.83 15.68
C ALA A 156 6.51 -10.78 16.59
N LEU A 157 5.19 -10.63 16.63
CA LEU A 157 4.28 -11.42 17.47
C LEU A 157 3.56 -12.53 16.70
N ASP A 158 3.94 -12.78 15.44
CA ASP A 158 3.34 -13.80 14.57
C ASP A 158 1.79 -13.74 14.52
N GLN A 159 1.21 -12.54 14.50
CA GLN A 159 -0.22 -12.31 14.69
C GLN A 159 -1.10 -12.81 13.53
N LYS A 160 -0.49 -13.18 12.39
CA LYS A 160 -1.18 -13.59 11.15
C LYS A 160 -2.23 -12.55 10.71
N ARG A 161 -1.90 -11.26 10.83
CA ARG A 161 -2.84 -10.17 10.52
C ARG A 161 -3.15 -10.17 9.04
N ILE A 162 -4.42 -9.90 8.73
CA ILE A 162 -4.83 -9.58 7.36
C ILE A 162 -4.66 -8.08 7.15
N PHE A 163 -3.71 -7.70 6.31
CA PHE A 163 -3.44 -6.30 6.00
C PHE A 163 -3.33 -6.08 4.50
N PRO A 164 -3.73 -4.90 4.00
CA PRO A 164 -3.38 -4.48 2.65
C PRO A 164 -1.92 -3.98 2.64
N VAL A 165 -1.09 -4.69 1.88
CA VAL A 165 0.36 -4.51 1.81
C VAL A 165 0.77 -4.42 0.35
N CYS A 166 1.74 -3.56 0.03
CA CYS A 166 2.34 -3.53 -1.30
C CYS A 166 3.25 -4.76 -1.46
N ALA A 167 2.83 -5.72 -2.27
CA ALA A 167 3.47 -7.04 -2.41
C ALA A 167 3.70 -7.40 -3.88
N LEU A 168 4.71 -8.23 -4.14
CA LEU A 168 4.98 -8.76 -5.48
C LEU A 168 3.93 -9.80 -5.87
N LEU A 169 3.19 -9.55 -6.94
CA LEU A 169 2.26 -10.50 -7.55
C LEU A 169 3.01 -11.39 -8.55
N LYS A 170 2.77 -12.70 -8.47
CA LYS A 170 3.40 -13.74 -9.30
C LYS A 170 2.38 -14.55 -10.11
N GLY A 171 1.12 -14.13 -10.09
CA GLY A 171 0.00 -14.73 -10.82
C GLY A 171 -1.35 -14.34 -10.23
N GLU A 172 -1.36 -13.88 -8.97
CA GLU A 172 -2.55 -13.41 -8.27
C GLU A 172 -3.25 -12.29 -9.06
N TYR A 173 -4.58 -12.33 -9.11
CA TYR A 173 -5.42 -11.42 -9.88
C TYR A 173 -5.11 -11.41 -11.40
N GLY A 174 -4.39 -12.42 -11.90
CA GLY A 174 -3.91 -12.48 -13.29
C GLY A 174 -2.73 -11.56 -13.56
N MET A 175 -2.04 -11.08 -12.52
CA MET A 175 -0.94 -10.13 -12.61
C MET A 175 0.39 -10.79 -12.22
N LYS A 176 1.47 -10.42 -12.92
CA LYS A 176 2.81 -10.99 -12.70
C LYS A 176 3.88 -9.92 -12.75
N ASP A 177 4.91 -10.08 -11.91
CA ASP A 177 6.11 -9.25 -11.86
C ASP A 177 5.79 -7.77 -11.60
N ILE A 178 4.86 -7.52 -10.67
CA ILE A 178 4.40 -6.18 -10.26
C ILE A 178 4.24 -6.11 -8.75
N TYR A 179 4.71 -5.01 -8.15
CA TYR A 179 4.36 -4.67 -6.77
C TYR A 179 3.06 -3.88 -6.75
N LEU A 180 2.09 -4.34 -5.96
CA LEU A 180 0.77 -3.71 -5.87
C LEU A 180 0.18 -3.91 -4.47
N GLY A 181 -0.64 -2.97 -4.00
CA GLY A 181 -1.40 -3.11 -2.76
C GLY A 181 -2.44 -4.22 -2.87
N VAL A 182 -2.27 -5.27 -2.07
CA VAL A 182 -3.16 -6.44 -2.00
C VAL A 182 -3.32 -6.92 -0.56
N PRO A 183 -4.44 -7.58 -0.21
CA PRO A 183 -4.59 -8.18 1.12
C PRO A 183 -3.67 -9.39 1.28
N VAL A 184 -2.93 -9.42 2.37
CA VAL A 184 -2.00 -10.50 2.71
C VAL A 184 -2.22 -11.00 4.13
N VAL A 185 -1.81 -12.24 4.41
CA VAL A 185 -1.55 -12.72 5.77
C VAL A 185 -0.11 -12.38 6.12
N LEU A 186 0.08 -11.50 7.10
CA LEU A 186 1.38 -11.06 7.59
C LEU A 186 1.70 -11.71 8.93
N GLY A 187 2.84 -12.42 9.01
CA GLY A 187 3.29 -13.12 10.21
C GLY A 187 4.82 -13.07 10.37
N LYS A 188 5.37 -13.92 11.25
CA LYS A 188 6.81 -13.96 11.56
C LYS A 188 7.69 -14.21 10.34
N ASN A 189 7.14 -14.84 9.31
CA ASN A 189 7.84 -15.10 8.07
C ASN A 189 7.71 -13.96 7.03
N GLY A 190 7.12 -12.82 7.39
CA GLY A 190 6.76 -11.78 6.42
C GLY A 190 5.40 -12.09 5.79
N ILE A 191 5.27 -11.95 4.47
CA ILE A 191 4.04 -12.31 3.76
C ILE A 191 3.95 -13.84 3.65
N GLU A 192 2.97 -14.43 4.34
CA GLU A 192 2.77 -15.88 4.33
C GLU A 192 1.78 -16.33 3.25
N ARG A 193 0.87 -15.44 2.85
CA ARG A 193 -0.13 -15.69 1.82
C ARG A 193 -0.68 -14.38 1.27
N ILE A 194 -0.82 -14.28 -0.04
CA ILE A 194 -1.66 -13.27 -0.69
C ILE A 194 -3.08 -13.82 -0.79
N ILE A 195 -4.08 -13.00 -0.46
CA ILE A 195 -5.50 -13.39 -0.49
C ILE A 195 -6.11 -12.85 -1.77
N GLU A 196 -6.64 -13.73 -2.63
CA GLU A 196 -7.35 -13.30 -3.83
C GLU A 196 -8.84 -13.05 -3.54
N LEU A 197 -9.27 -11.80 -3.71
CA LEU A 197 -10.67 -11.41 -3.59
C LEU A 197 -11.44 -11.76 -4.87
N LYS A 198 -12.73 -12.07 -4.72
CA LYS A 198 -13.65 -12.22 -5.86
C LYS A 198 -14.08 -10.84 -6.34
N LEU A 199 -13.29 -10.21 -7.20
CA LEU A 199 -13.60 -8.90 -7.77
C LEU A 199 -14.68 -9.02 -8.84
N ASN A 200 -15.61 -8.05 -8.89
CA ASN A 200 -16.53 -7.92 -10.02
C ASN A 200 -15.83 -7.24 -11.21
N ALA A 201 -16.53 -7.11 -12.34
CA ALA A 201 -15.94 -6.56 -13.57
C ALA A 201 -15.41 -5.13 -13.40
N ASP A 202 -16.14 -4.27 -12.68
CA ASP A 202 -15.75 -2.87 -12.46
C ASP A 202 -14.55 -2.76 -11.51
N GLU A 203 -14.57 -3.50 -10.40
CA GLU A 203 -13.47 -3.57 -9.44
C GLU A 203 -12.20 -4.14 -10.08
N LYS A 204 -12.33 -5.17 -10.93
CA LYS A 204 -11.21 -5.74 -11.68
C LYS A 204 -10.65 -4.73 -12.68
N LYS A 205 -11.52 -4.00 -13.39
CA LYS A 205 -11.08 -2.93 -14.30
C LYS A 205 -10.31 -1.84 -13.56
N LEU A 206 -10.79 -1.40 -12.39
CA LEU A 206 -10.09 -0.41 -11.57
C LEU A 206 -8.71 -0.90 -11.11
N LEU A 207 -8.61 -2.19 -10.73
CA LEU A 207 -7.33 -2.80 -10.37
C LEU A 207 -6.38 -2.89 -11.58
N ASP A 208 -6.90 -3.22 -12.77
CA ASP A 208 -6.10 -3.28 -14.00
C ASP A 208 -5.57 -1.90 -14.41
N ASP A 209 -6.41 -0.86 -14.33
CA ASP A 209 -6.01 0.52 -14.61
C ASP A 209 -4.93 0.99 -13.61
N SER A 210 -5.08 0.63 -12.33
CA SER A 210 -4.09 0.89 -11.27
C SER A 210 -2.76 0.18 -11.54
N ALA A 211 -2.81 -1.12 -11.85
CA ALA A 211 -1.64 -1.93 -12.16
C ALA A 211 -0.88 -1.38 -13.38
N LYS A 212 -1.60 -0.95 -14.42
CA LYS A 212 -0.99 -0.31 -15.59
C LYS A 212 -0.23 0.96 -15.19
N ALA A 213 -0.85 1.84 -14.42
CA ALA A 213 -0.22 3.07 -13.95
C ALA A 213 1.03 2.78 -13.11
N VAL A 214 0.98 1.80 -12.20
CA VAL A 214 2.15 1.41 -11.39
C VAL A 214 3.27 0.83 -12.27
N LYS A 215 2.93 -0.03 -13.23
CA LYS A 215 3.90 -0.64 -14.15
C LYS A 215 4.62 0.40 -15.01
N GLU A 216 3.91 1.45 -15.45
CA GLU A 216 4.53 2.58 -16.18
C GLU A 216 5.63 3.25 -15.35
N VAL A 217 5.42 3.46 -14.05
CA VAL A 217 6.44 4.05 -13.15
C VAL A 217 7.57 3.07 -12.85
N MET A 218 7.27 1.77 -12.71
CA MET A 218 8.31 0.74 -12.56
C MET A 218 9.24 0.70 -13.78
N ASN A 219 8.69 0.82 -15.00
CA ASN A 219 9.49 0.85 -16.23
C ASN A 219 10.44 2.05 -16.27
N VAL A 220 10.06 3.20 -15.69
CA VAL A 220 10.97 4.35 -15.54
C VAL A 220 12.18 3.96 -14.70
N LEU A 221 11.99 3.28 -13.57
CA LEU A 221 13.10 2.79 -12.75
C LEU A 221 13.99 1.78 -13.51
N ASP A 222 13.38 0.83 -14.21
CA ASP A 222 14.13 -0.19 -14.97
C ASP A 222 15.01 0.47 -16.06
N ASN A 223 14.49 1.49 -16.74
CA ASN A 223 15.21 2.24 -17.76
C ASN A 223 16.39 3.05 -17.20
N MET A 224 16.33 3.46 -15.92
CA MET A 224 17.43 4.15 -15.26
C MET A 224 18.60 3.21 -14.89
N LYS A 225 18.40 1.89 -14.89
CA LYS A 225 19.44 0.88 -14.55
C LYS A 225 20.10 1.12 -13.19
N VAL A 226 19.35 1.65 -12.23
CA VAL A 226 19.84 1.93 -10.86
C VAL A 226 20.20 0.64 -10.14
N VAL A 227 19.40 -0.41 -10.38
CA VAL A 227 19.56 -1.75 -9.81
C VAL A 227 19.82 -2.71 -10.96
N ALA A 228 20.89 -3.50 -10.86
CA ALA A 228 21.33 -4.46 -11.88
C ALA A 228 21.33 -5.88 -11.31
#